data_AF-A0A7C2GYC8-F1
#
_entry.id   AF-A0A7C2GYC8-F1
#
_cell.length_a   1.000
_cell.length_b   1.000
_cell.length_c   1.000
_cell.angle_alpha   90.00
_cell.angle_beta   90.00
_cell.angle_gamma   90.00
#
_symmetry.space_group_name_H-M   'P 1'
#
loop_
_entity.id
_entity.type
_entity.pdbx_description
1 polymer ?
#
loop_
_entity_poly.entity_id
_entity_poly.type
_entity_poly.pdbx_seq_one_letter_code
_entity_poly.pdbx_strand_id
1 'polypeptide(L)'
;MKSSAGLIKNLEVSIGKIVDASWTEPMGPTPMPSMSTLREWDFKLLSKYKPFYTPTCDLCCLCTYGKCDLTAGKRGACGLDMAAQSSRMVLLSCCIGAATHTAHARHMVNHLIEKYGRRYPLDVGGLNIKVEMPITRLVCGIKPETLGDLEEVLDYAEQQITQVLAVAQTGQESSYLDFESKIFHVGMIDHL
;
A
#
# COMPACT_ATOMS: atom_id res chain seq x y z
N MET A 1 6.42 28.72 28.70
CA MET A 1 6.77 30.09 28.26
C MET A 1 5.93 31.08 29.07
N LYS A 2 6.51 32.11 29.69
CA LYS A 2 5.78 33.06 30.56
C LYS A 2 5.85 34.45 29.93
N SER A 3 4.71 35.03 29.56
CA SER A 3 4.62 36.41 29.09
C SER A 3 3.81 37.25 30.08
N SER A 4 3.78 38.56 29.88
CA SER A 4 2.94 39.50 30.65
C SER A 4 1.43 39.20 30.54
N ALA A 5 1.01 38.39 29.56
CA ALA A 5 -0.38 38.02 29.32
C ALA A 5 -0.76 36.63 29.89
N GLY A 6 0.20 35.80 30.33
CA GLY A 6 -0.10 34.47 30.88
C GLY A 6 1.07 33.49 30.91
N LEU A 7 0.84 32.35 31.57
CA LEU A 7 1.79 31.25 31.69
C LEU A 7 1.33 30.06 30.84
N ILE A 8 2.09 29.73 29.80
CA ILE A 8 1.88 28.52 29.01
C ILE A 8 2.72 27.40 29.63
N LYS A 9 2.05 26.38 30.18
CA LYS A 9 2.62 25.10 30.61
C LYS A 9 2.30 24.03 29.57
N ASN A 10 3.22 23.08 29.36
CA ASN A 10 3.06 21.94 28.46
C ASN A 10 2.86 22.31 26.97
N LEU A 11 3.59 23.33 26.49
CA LEU A 11 3.66 23.60 25.05
C LEU A 11 4.61 22.60 24.41
N GLU A 12 4.05 21.70 23.61
CA GLU A 12 4.80 20.81 22.73
C GLU A 12 4.79 21.41 21.32
N VAL A 13 5.98 21.68 20.79
CA VAL A 13 6.16 22.20 19.43
C VAL A 13 6.87 21.13 18.62
N SER A 14 6.16 20.47 17.73
CA SER A 14 6.72 19.58 16.72
C SER A 14 6.96 20.38 15.44
N ILE A 15 8.23 20.49 15.05
CA ILE A 15 8.58 20.97 13.72
C ILE A 15 8.40 19.78 12.77
N GLY A 16 7.55 19.94 11.75
CA GLY A 16 7.34 18.92 10.72
C GLY A 16 8.61 18.65 9.89
N LYS A 17 8.52 17.74 8.92
CA LYS A 17 9.63 17.39 8.04
C LYS A 17 10.11 18.62 7.26
N ILE A 18 11.40 18.93 7.35
CA ILE A 18 12.04 19.96 6.52
C ILE A 18 12.25 19.34 5.14
N VAL A 19 11.54 19.85 4.12
CA VAL A 19 11.69 19.39 2.74
C VAL A 19 12.90 20.11 2.14
N ASP A 20 13.85 19.34 1.61
CA ASP A 20 15.01 19.90 0.93
C ASP A 20 14.57 20.60 -0.37
N ALA A 21 14.89 21.89 -0.48
CA ALA A 21 14.62 22.71 -1.65
C ALA A 21 15.54 22.37 -2.84
N SER A 22 16.52 21.48 -2.67
CA SER A 22 17.43 21.03 -3.73
C SER A 22 16.77 20.08 -4.73
N TRP A 23 15.65 19.43 -4.37
CA TRP A 23 14.91 18.55 -5.27
C TRP A 23 14.05 19.37 -6.25
N THR A 24 14.49 19.39 -7.51
CA THR A 24 13.94 20.26 -8.56
C THR A 24 12.81 19.63 -9.36
N GLU A 25 12.59 18.32 -9.25
CA GLU A 25 11.52 17.66 -9.98
C GLU A 25 10.16 18.01 -9.36
N PRO A 26 9.16 18.39 -10.18
CA PRO A 26 7.84 18.68 -9.66
C PRO A 26 7.19 17.41 -9.11
N MET A 27 6.53 17.53 -7.96
CA MET A 27 5.76 16.45 -7.39
C MET A 27 4.62 16.03 -8.34
N GLY A 28 4.43 14.72 -8.49
CA GLY A 28 3.30 14.17 -9.24
C GLY A 28 1.95 14.49 -8.59
N PRO A 29 0.84 14.22 -9.28
CA PRO A 29 -0.50 14.60 -8.82
C PRO A 29 -1.00 13.78 -7.62
N THR A 30 -0.40 12.61 -7.35
CA THR A 30 -0.91 11.64 -6.38
C THR A 30 0.21 11.01 -5.54
N PRO A 31 0.95 11.78 -4.73
CA PRO A 31 1.92 11.22 -3.78
C PRO A 31 1.19 10.42 -2.70
N MET A 32 1.77 9.29 -2.29
CA MET A 32 1.23 8.34 -1.31
C MET A 32 -0.26 8.02 -1.58
N PRO A 33 -0.61 7.49 -2.77
CA PRO A 33 -2.00 7.26 -3.13
C PRO A 33 -2.70 6.32 -2.14
N SER A 34 -3.98 6.56 -1.88
CA SER A 34 -4.82 5.59 -1.20
C SER A 34 -5.32 4.52 -2.19
N MET A 35 -5.88 3.41 -1.68
CA MET A 35 -6.39 2.32 -2.53
C MET A 35 -7.43 2.73 -3.59
N SER A 36 -8.04 3.91 -3.49
CA SER A 36 -9.02 4.42 -4.46
C SER A 36 -8.44 5.50 -5.39
N THR A 37 -7.25 6.03 -5.08
CA THR A 37 -6.69 7.20 -5.77
C THR A 37 -6.40 6.92 -7.24
N LEU A 38 -5.93 5.71 -7.58
CA LEU A 38 -5.59 5.32 -8.96
C LEU A 38 -6.71 4.56 -9.68
N ARG A 39 -7.88 4.42 -9.05
CA ARG A 39 -8.99 3.63 -9.58
C ARG A 39 -9.39 3.99 -11.01
N GLU A 40 -9.40 5.27 -11.36
CA GLU A 40 -9.73 5.70 -12.73
C GLU A 40 -8.71 5.20 -13.76
N TRP A 41 -7.43 5.19 -13.39
CA TRP A 41 -6.36 4.64 -14.23
C TRP A 41 -6.49 3.12 -14.35
N ASP A 42 -6.73 2.44 -13.23
CA ASP A 42 -6.93 0.99 -13.19
C ASP A 42 -8.10 0.56 -14.08
N PHE A 43 -9.21 1.31 -14.05
CA PHE A 43 -10.38 1.02 -14.88
C PHE A 43 -10.12 1.26 -16.36
N LYS A 44 -9.23 2.18 -16.74
CA LYS A 44 -8.76 2.30 -18.13
C LYS A 44 -8.03 1.03 -18.56
N LEU A 45 -7.17 0.46 -17.71
CA LEU A 45 -6.50 -0.80 -18.00
C LEU A 45 -7.49 -1.97 -18.08
N LEU A 46 -8.38 -2.10 -17.11
CA LEU A 46 -9.38 -3.18 -17.03
C LEU A 46 -10.43 -3.12 -18.15
N SER A 47 -10.68 -1.93 -18.71
CA SER A 47 -11.55 -1.78 -19.88
C SER A 47 -10.97 -2.45 -21.13
N LYS A 48 -9.63 -2.47 -21.25
CA LYS A 48 -8.90 -3.06 -22.36
C LYS A 48 -8.53 -4.52 -22.08
N TYR A 49 -7.99 -4.78 -20.89
CA TYR A 49 -7.56 -6.10 -20.43
C TYR A 49 -8.57 -6.62 -19.40
N LYS A 50 -9.63 -7.24 -19.91
CA LYS A 50 -10.71 -7.74 -19.06
C LYS A 50 -10.21 -8.90 -18.19
N PRO A 51 -10.52 -8.91 -16.89
CA PRO A 51 -10.22 -10.04 -16.04
C PRO A 51 -10.87 -11.32 -16.57
N PHE A 52 -10.14 -12.42 -16.50
CA PHE A 52 -10.62 -13.75 -16.84
C PHE A 52 -10.45 -14.64 -15.62
N TYR A 53 -11.54 -15.25 -15.16
CA TYR A 53 -11.55 -16.06 -13.95
C TYR A 53 -11.72 -17.53 -14.31
N THR A 54 -10.77 -18.35 -13.87
CA THR A 54 -10.89 -19.81 -13.79
C THR A 54 -10.86 -20.20 -12.31
N PRO A 55 -12.02 -20.26 -11.63
CA PRO A 55 -12.07 -20.51 -10.20
C PRO A 55 -11.41 -21.83 -9.85
N THR A 56 -10.54 -21.83 -8.85
CA THR A 56 -9.92 -23.06 -8.32
C THR A 56 -10.85 -23.85 -7.41
N CYS A 57 -11.94 -23.23 -6.96
CA CYS A 57 -12.95 -23.80 -6.07
C CYS A 57 -14.30 -23.12 -6.35
N ASP A 58 -15.37 -23.91 -6.39
CA ASP A 58 -16.72 -23.39 -6.61
C ASP A 58 -17.42 -22.87 -5.34
N LEU A 59 -16.72 -22.91 -4.20
CA LEU A 59 -17.26 -22.59 -2.89
C LEU A 59 -16.56 -21.38 -2.26
N CYS A 60 -17.33 -20.52 -1.59
CA CYS A 60 -16.79 -19.52 -0.66
C CYS A 60 -16.83 -20.06 0.78
N CYS A 61 -15.68 -20.04 1.47
CA CYS A 61 -15.51 -20.56 2.82
C CYS A 61 -14.90 -19.53 3.80
N LEU A 62 -14.96 -18.23 3.48
CA LEU A 62 -14.24 -17.18 4.22
C LEU A 62 -14.92 -16.71 5.52
N CYS A 63 -16.13 -17.19 5.85
CA CYS A 63 -16.82 -16.83 7.08
C CYS A 63 -17.81 -17.90 7.53
N THR A 64 -18.41 -17.70 8.70
CA THR A 64 -19.34 -18.64 9.36
C THR A 64 -20.72 -18.72 8.71
N TYR A 65 -21.08 -17.81 7.79
CA TYR A 65 -22.28 -17.98 6.97
C TYR A 65 -22.08 -19.05 5.87
N GLY A 66 -20.83 -19.35 5.51
CA GLY A 66 -20.49 -20.38 4.53
C GLY A 66 -20.44 -21.79 5.13
N LYS A 67 -20.19 -22.82 4.33
CA LYS A 67 -19.73 -22.80 2.92
C LYS A 67 -20.84 -22.42 1.95
N CYS A 68 -20.61 -21.40 1.10
CA CYS A 68 -21.56 -20.99 0.07
C CYS A 68 -21.21 -21.60 -1.29
N ASP A 69 -22.17 -22.25 -1.94
CA ASP A 69 -22.07 -22.72 -3.32
C ASP A 69 -22.33 -21.58 -4.31
N LEU A 70 -21.35 -21.28 -5.17
CA LEU A 70 -21.38 -20.21 -6.16
C LEU A 70 -21.57 -20.71 -7.59
N THR A 71 -21.82 -22.01 -7.79
CA THR A 71 -22.09 -22.60 -9.12
C THR A 71 -23.35 -22.01 -9.75
N ALA A 72 -23.45 -22.12 -11.08
CA ALA A 72 -24.65 -21.74 -11.84
C ALA A 72 -25.14 -20.29 -11.58
N GLY A 73 -24.22 -19.35 -11.32
CA GLY A 73 -24.55 -17.94 -11.09
C GLY A 73 -25.16 -17.65 -9.71
N LYS A 74 -25.09 -18.60 -8.77
CA LYS A 74 -25.50 -18.39 -7.38
C LYS A 74 -24.64 -17.32 -6.72
N ARG A 75 -25.20 -16.72 -5.67
CA ARG A 75 -24.53 -15.76 -4.80
C ARG A 75 -24.37 -16.37 -3.41
N GLY A 76 -23.28 -16.01 -2.74
CA GLY A 76 -23.08 -16.35 -1.34
C GLY A 76 -24.09 -15.64 -0.43
N ALA A 77 -24.13 -16.04 0.84
CA ALA A 77 -25.03 -15.46 1.82
C ALA A 77 -24.86 -13.93 1.98
N CYS A 78 -23.66 -13.40 1.72
CA CYS A 78 -23.36 -11.97 1.73
C CYS A 78 -23.58 -11.27 0.37
N GLY A 79 -24.04 -11.99 -0.67
CA GLY A 79 -24.33 -11.43 -1.99
C GLY A 79 -23.18 -11.50 -3.00
N LEU A 80 -21.97 -11.94 -2.63
CA LEU A 80 -20.86 -12.12 -3.57
C LEU A 80 -21.17 -13.21 -4.61
N ASP A 81 -20.84 -12.94 -5.87
CA ASP A 81 -20.86 -13.94 -6.94
C ASP A 81 -19.47 -14.58 -7.14
N MET A 82 -19.39 -15.54 -8.06
CA MET A 82 -18.15 -16.28 -8.35
C MET A 82 -17.00 -15.37 -8.82
N ALA A 83 -17.29 -14.36 -9.65
CA ALA A 83 -16.26 -13.48 -10.18
C ALA A 83 -15.65 -12.62 -9.06
N ALA A 84 -16.51 -12.01 -8.24
CA ALA A 84 -16.06 -11.21 -7.11
C ALA A 84 -15.34 -12.07 -6.05
N GLN A 85 -15.81 -13.30 -5.78
CA GLN A 85 -15.10 -14.23 -4.90
C GLN A 85 -13.74 -14.64 -5.47
N SER A 86 -13.64 -14.89 -6.78
CA SER A 86 -12.38 -15.25 -7.44
C SER A 86 -11.36 -14.11 -7.35
N SER A 87 -11.79 -12.89 -7.69
CA SER A 87 -10.96 -11.69 -7.56
C SER A 87 -10.53 -11.43 -6.11
N ARG A 88 -11.44 -11.62 -5.14
CA ARG A 88 -11.13 -11.52 -3.71
C ARG A 88 -10.06 -12.51 -3.25
N MET A 89 -10.05 -13.74 -3.78
CA MET A 89 -8.99 -14.70 -3.48
C MET A 89 -7.65 -14.26 -4.06
N VAL A 90 -7.63 -13.67 -5.26
CA VAL A 90 -6.43 -13.08 -5.86
C VAL A 90 -5.94 -11.89 -5.04
N LEU A 91 -6.84 -11.00 -4.58
CA LEU A 91 -6.51 -9.90 -3.68
C LEU A 91 -5.80 -10.40 -2.43
N LEU A 92 -6.34 -11.45 -1.78
CA LEU A 92 -5.70 -12.06 -0.62
C LEU A 92 -4.30 -12.60 -0.96
N SER A 93 -4.13 -13.26 -2.10
CA SER A 93 -2.80 -13.73 -2.55
C SER A 93 -1.81 -12.58 -2.77
N CYS A 94 -2.24 -11.48 -3.40
CA CYS A 94 -1.40 -10.29 -3.59
C CYS A 94 -1.06 -9.63 -2.26
N CYS A 95 -1.99 -9.53 -1.32
CA CYS A 95 -1.72 -9.02 0.03
C CYS A 95 -0.71 -9.90 0.79
N ILE A 96 -0.75 -11.23 0.61
CA ILE A 96 0.24 -12.15 1.19
C ILE A 96 1.63 -11.88 0.59
N GLY A 97 1.72 -11.68 -0.73
CA GLY A 97 2.97 -11.32 -1.41
C GLY A 97 3.54 -10.01 -0.89
N ALA A 98 2.75 -8.94 -0.95
CA ALA A 98 3.12 -7.61 -0.47
C ALA A 98 3.54 -7.63 1.01
N ALA A 99 2.77 -8.27 1.87
CA ALA A 99 3.12 -8.39 3.29
C ALA A 99 4.46 -9.13 3.49
N THR A 100 4.79 -10.10 2.63
CA THR A 100 6.06 -10.82 2.71
C THR A 100 7.24 -9.91 2.39
N HIS A 101 7.18 -9.17 1.28
CA HIS A 101 8.26 -8.26 0.90
C HIS A 101 8.37 -7.07 1.86
N THR A 102 7.25 -6.47 2.28
CA THR A 102 7.24 -5.39 3.27
C THR A 102 7.78 -5.86 4.62
N ALA A 103 7.41 -7.05 5.12
CA ALA A 103 7.95 -7.58 6.38
C ALA A 103 9.46 -7.86 6.29
N HIS A 104 9.93 -8.37 5.14
CA HIS A 104 11.36 -8.55 4.89
C HIS A 104 12.09 -7.19 4.93
N ALA A 105 11.60 -6.19 4.20
CA ALA A 105 12.19 -4.86 4.18
C ALA A 105 12.20 -4.20 5.56
N ARG A 106 11.08 -4.27 6.31
CA ARG A 106 10.98 -3.76 7.68
C ARG A 106 12.00 -4.39 8.62
N HIS A 107 12.13 -5.71 8.57
CA HIS A 107 13.12 -6.42 9.39
C HIS A 107 14.55 -5.94 9.08
N MET A 108 14.89 -5.84 7.79
CA MET A 108 16.22 -5.40 7.35
C MET A 108 16.51 -3.95 7.75
N VAL A 109 15.57 -3.04 7.52
CA VAL A 109 15.74 -1.62 7.88
C VAL A 109 15.90 -1.47 9.38
N ASN A 110 15.08 -2.12 10.20
CA ASN A 110 15.20 -2.08 11.66
C ASN A 110 16.59 -2.58 12.12
N HIS A 111 17.03 -3.73 11.61
CA HIS A 111 18.35 -4.28 11.94
C HIS A 111 19.50 -3.35 11.54
N LEU A 112 19.43 -2.75 10.35
CA LEU A 112 20.45 -1.81 9.87
C LEU A 112 20.46 -0.52 10.67
N ILE A 113 19.29 -0.01 11.09
CA ILE A 113 19.18 1.16 11.97
C ILE A 113 19.76 0.87 13.35
N GLU A 114 19.48 -0.30 13.93
CA GLU A 114 20.09 -0.71 15.21
C GLU A 114 21.63 -0.78 15.10
N LYS A 115 22.14 -1.30 13.99
CA LYS A 115 23.58 -1.50 13.78
C LYS A 115 24.35 -0.24 13.44
N TYR A 116 23.80 0.61 12.57
CA TYR A 116 24.51 1.75 11.96
C TYR A 116 23.91 3.11 12.34
N GLY A 117 22.74 3.13 12.96
CA GLY A 117 22.01 4.34 13.34
C GLY A 117 21.08 4.84 12.25
N ARG A 118 20.00 5.51 12.67
CA ARG A 118 18.95 6.03 11.79
C ARG A 118 19.45 7.00 10.71
N ARG A 119 20.51 7.77 11.01
CA ARG A 119 21.10 8.76 10.09
C ARG A 119 22.16 8.18 9.14
N TYR A 120 22.34 6.87 9.11
CA TYR A 120 23.31 6.26 8.21
C TYR A 120 22.89 6.52 6.75
N PRO A 121 23.78 7.04 5.90
CA PRO A 121 23.44 7.41 4.52
C PRO A 121 23.20 6.18 3.64
N LEU A 122 22.27 6.30 2.71
CA LEU A 122 22.02 5.30 1.66
C LEU A 122 23.02 5.49 0.52
N ASP A 123 23.71 4.42 0.13
CA ASP A 123 24.48 4.36 -1.10
C ASP A 123 23.87 3.33 -2.05
N VAL A 124 23.14 3.82 -3.05
CA VAL A 124 22.48 2.99 -4.07
C VAL A 124 23.34 2.76 -5.31
N GLY A 125 24.63 3.15 -5.29
CA GLY A 125 25.55 3.03 -6.42
C GLY A 125 26.25 4.34 -6.81
N GLY A 126 26.29 5.33 -5.91
CA GLY A 126 26.96 6.62 -6.09
C GLY A 126 26.62 7.33 -7.40
N LEU A 127 27.66 7.88 -8.06
CA LEU A 127 27.54 8.67 -9.28
C LEU A 127 27.09 7.87 -10.52
N ASN A 128 27.01 6.54 -10.44
CA ASN A 128 26.57 5.70 -11.56
C ASN A 128 25.04 5.65 -11.69
N ILE A 129 24.31 6.06 -10.64
CA ILE A 129 22.85 6.06 -10.63
C ILE A 129 22.36 7.49 -10.81
N LYS A 130 21.64 7.72 -11.91
CA LYS A 130 21.03 9.03 -12.20
C LYS A 130 19.71 9.25 -11.47
N VAL A 131 18.99 8.17 -11.18
CA VAL A 131 17.69 8.18 -10.51
C VAL A 131 17.69 7.09 -9.44
N GLU A 132 18.01 7.48 -8.22
CA GLU A 132 17.89 6.67 -7.02
C GLU A 132 16.44 6.35 -6.71
N MET A 133 16.16 5.14 -6.24
CA MET A 133 14.83 4.70 -5.73
C MET A 133 13.64 5.23 -6.54
N PRO A 134 13.59 4.98 -7.87
CA PRO A 134 12.63 5.63 -8.76
C PRO A 134 11.17 5.36 -8.39
N ILE A 135 10.86 4.16 -7.89
CA ILE A 135 9.51 3.78 -7.50
C ILE A 135 9.09 4.54 -6.24
N THR A 136 9.96 4.61 -5.22
CA THR A 136 9.70 5.37 -4.00
C THR A 136 9.51 6.86 -4.28
N ARG A 137 10.36 7.45 -5.15
CA ARG A 137 10.20 8.86 -5.56
C ARG A 137 8.89 9.12 -6.27
N LEU A 138 8.50 8.22 -7.18
CA LEU A 138 7.27 8.35 -7.94
C LEU A 138 6.02 8.18 -7.07
N VAL A 139 5.99 7.13 -6.25
CA VAL A 139 4.81 6.74 -5.48
C VAL A 139 4.70 7.54 -4.19
N CYS A 140 5.78 7.67 -3.42
CA CYS A 140 5.75 8.32 -2.12
C CYS A 140 6.05 9.83 -2.20
N GLY A 141 6.59 10.31 -3.32
CA GLY A 141 6.94 11.73 -3.46
C GLY A 141 8.04 12.15 -2.48
N ILE A 142 8.93 11.24 -2.10
CA ILE A 142 10.08 11.50 -1.23
C ILE A 142 11.35 10.95 -1.84
N LYS A 143 12.49 11.56 -1.48
CA LYS A 143 13.83 11.13 -1.85
C LYS A 143 14.56 10.67 -0.58
N PRO A 144 14.56 9.36 -0.27
CA PRO A 144 15.28 8.86 0.90
C PRO A 144 16.79 9.05 0.76
N GLU A 145 17.43 9.57 1.80
CA GLU A 145 18.89 9.74 1.86
C GLU A 145 19.53 8.95 2.99
N THR A 146 18.74 8.55 3.99
CA THR A 146 19.17 7.79 5.16
C THR A 146 18.30 6.55 5.38
N LEU A 147 18.82 5.58 6.16
CA LEU A 147 18.02 4.42 6.58
C LEU A 147 16.70 4.84 7.25
N GLY A 148 16.70 5.93 8.01
CA GLY A 148 15.51 6.43 8.70
C GLY A 148 14.44 7.03 7.81
N ASP A 149 14.77 7.40 6.58
CA ASP A 149 13.79 7.89 5.61
C ASP A 149 12.97 6.73 5.03
N LEU A 150 13.54 5.51 5.03
CA LEU A 150 12.84 4.29 4.57
C LEU A 150 11.71 3.90 5.51
N GLU A 151 11.75 4.30 6.78
CA GLU A 151 10.66 4.02 7.73
C GLU A 151 9.35 4.65 7.28
N GLU A 152 9.37 5.86 6.70
CA GLU A 152 8.16 6.54 6.19
C GLU A 152 7.54 5.79 4.99
N VAL A 153 8.39 5.20 4.14
CA VAL A 153 7.95 4.38 3.00
C VAL A 153 7.28 3.10 3.51
N LEU A 154 7.91 2.44 4.49
CA LEU A 154 7.42 1.20 5.06
C LEU A 154 6.15 1.42 5.88
N ASP A 155 6.04 2.52 6.63
CA ASP A 155 4.82 2.89 7.37
C ASP A 155 3.64 3.05 6.40
N TYR A 156 3.87 3.71 5.26
CA TYR A 156 2.88 3.83 4.20
C TYR A 156 2.51 2.46 3.60
N ALA A 157 3.48 1.61 3.27
CA ALA A 157 3.24 0.28 2.73
C ALA A 157 2.41 -0.60 3.69
N GLU A 158 2.81 -0.66 4.96
CA GLU A 158 2.13 -1.41 6.03
C GLU A 158 0.69 -0.90 6.22
N GLN A 159 0.50 0.43 6.21
CA GLN A 159 -0.83 1.03 6.27
C GLN A 159 -1.69 0.61 5.07
N GLN A 160 -1.18 0.73 3.84
CA GLN A 160 -1.94 0.39 2.64
C GLN A 160 -2.31 -1.10 2.59
N ILE A 161 -1.36 -2.00 2.92
CA ILE A 161 -1.62 -3.44 2.97
C ILE A 161 -2.71 -3.75 4.00
N THR A 162 -2.65 -3.13 5.19
CA THR A 162 -3.66 -3.33 6.24
C THR A 162 -5.05 -2.87 5.78
N GLN A 163 -5.12 -1.71 5.14
CA GLN A 163 -6.37 -1.16 4.63
C GLN A 163 -6.97 -2.04 3.54
N VAL A 164 -6.16 -2.53 2.60
CA VAL A 164 -6.63 -3.40 1.51
C VAL A 164 -7.00 -4.79 2.02
N LEU A 165 -6.24 -5.36 2.95
CA LEU A 165 -6.57 -6.66 3.57
C LEU A 165 -7.94 -6.61 4.26
N ALA A 166 -8.28 -5.49 4.89
CA ALA A 166 -9.60 -5.30 5.50
C ALA A 166 -10.74 -5.42 4.47
N VAL A 167 -10.51 -5.00 3.22
CA VAL A 167 -11.50 -5.09 2.12
C VAL A 167 -11.84 -6.54 1.75
N ALA A 168 -10.98 -7.51 2.02
CA ALA A 168 -11.26 -8.91 1.75
C ALA A 168 -12.30 -9.51 2.72
N GLN A 169 -12.62 -8.82 3.81
CA GLN A 169 -13.58 -9.32 4.79
C GLN A 169 -15.01 -9.40 4.22
N THR A 170 -15.80 -10.32 4.78
CA THR A 170 -17.22 -10.49 4.43
C THR A 170 -17.99 -9.19 4.62
N GLY A 171 -18.77 -8.80 3.60
CA GLY A 171 -19.62 -7.59 3.64
C GLY A 171 -18.90 -6.28 3.31
N GLN A 172 -17.67 -6.35 2.81
CA GLN A 172 -16.92 -5.18 2.34
C GLN A 172 -17.13 -4.98 0.83
N GLU A 173 -16.10 -5.17 -0.01
CA GLU A 173 -16.21 -5.02 -1.46
C GLU A 173 -16.99 -6.17 -2.10
N SER A 174 -17.75 -5.84 -3.15
CA SER A 174 -18.54 -6.81 -3.92
C SER A 174 -18.35 -6.69 -5.43
N SER A 175 -17.69 -5.61 -5.90
CA SER A 175 -17.35 -5.43 -7.30
C SER A 175 -16.03 -6.13 -7.62
N TYR A 176 -16.07 -7.09 -8.53
CA TYR A 176 -14.86 -7.79 -8.99
C TYR A 176 -13.86 -6.80 -9.63
N LEU A 177 -14.32 -5.79 -10.37
CA LEU A 177 -13.42 -4.78 -10.94
C LEU A 177 -12.76 -3.91 -9.88
N ASP A 178 -13.46 -3.61 -8.79
CA ASP A 178 -12.90 -2.86 -7.67
C ASP A 178 -11.96 -3.70 -6.81
N PHE A 179 -12.10 -5.03 -6.80
CA PHE A 179 -11.07 -5.92 -6.29
C PHE A 179 -9.82 -5.89 -7.18
N GLU A 180 -9.95 -5.95 -8.51
CA GLU A 180 -8.81 -5.86 -9.43
C GLU A 180 -8.06 -4.52 -9.35
N SER A 181 -8.76 -3.40 -9.22
CA SER A 181 -8.11 -2.09 -8.97
C SER A 181 -7.31 -2.11 -7.67
N LYS A 182 -7.84 -2.72 -6.59
CA LYS A 182 -7.11 -2.89 -5.33
C LYS A 182 -5.94 -3.88 -5.46
N ILE A 183 -6.03 -4.87 -6.34
CA ILE A 183 -4.91 -5.76 -6.69
C ILE A 183 -3.77 -4.96 -7.34
N PHE A 184 -4.07 -4.09 -8.31
CA PHE A 184 -3.06 -3.19 -8.89
C PHE A 184 -2.43 -2.27 -7.85
N HIS A 185 -3.25 -1.71 -6.93
CA HIS A 185 -2.74 -0.91 -5.82
C HIS A 185 -1.76 -1.70 -4.96
N VAL A 186 -2.12 -2.91 -4.51
CA VAL A 186 -1.22 -3.75 -3.69
C VAL A 186 0.03 -4.15 -4.46
N GLY A 187 -0.07 -4.44 -5.76
CA GLY A 187 1.10 -4.72 -6.59
C GLY A 187 2.05 -3.53 -6.70
N MET A 188 1.54 -2.29 -6.75
CA MET A 188 2.39 -1.10 -6.65
C MET A 188 3.05 -0.98 -5.29
N ILE A 189 2.34 -1.28 -4.20
CA ILE A 189 2.90 -1.26 -2.83
C ILE A 189 3.99 -2.33 -2.66
N ASP A 190 3.84 -3.52 -3.26
CA ASP A 190 4.82 -4.61 -3.22
C ASP A 190 6.21 -4.22 -3.77
N HIS A 191 6.26 -3.23 -4.66
CA HIS A 191 7.49 -2.72 -5.24
C HIS A 191 8.24 -1.70 -4.36
N LEU A 192 7.66 -1.27 -3.23
CA LEU A 192 8.25 -0.33 -2.27
C LEU A 192 9.08 -1.05 -1.21
#